data_AF-A0A7C2TJC6-F1
#
_entry.id   AF-A0A7C2TJC6-F1
#
_cell.length_a   1.000
_cell.length_b   1.000
_cell.length_c   1.000
_cell.angle_alpha   90.00
_cell.angle_beta   90.00
_cell.angle_gamma   90.00
#
_symmetry.space_group_name_H-M   'P 1'
#
loop_
_entity.id
_entity.type
_entity.pdbx_description
1 polymer ?
#
loop_
_entity_poly.entity_id
_entity_poly.type
_entity_poly.pdbx_seq_one_letter_code
_entity_poly.pdbx_strand_id
1 'polypeptide(L)' 'MESLAVRWLFPGKEIRIDSRCLDCGEPTMVRMRDDLILEIDPPEMVGYMTSPFSKWREGSGAFN' A
#
# COMPACT_ATOMS: atom_id res chain seq x y z
N MET A 1 3.36 4.43 1.80
CA MET A 1 2.57 4.09 0.58
C MET A 1 3.45 3.54 -0.52
N GLU A 2 4.71 3.94 -0.56
CA GLU A 2 5.74 3.57 -1.53
C GLU A 2 5.86 2.05 -1.72
N SER A 3 5.71 1.26 -0.65
CA SER A 3 5.72 -0.20 -0.72
C SER A 3 4.68 -0.78 -1.68
N LEU A 4 3.50 -0.15 -1.82
CA LEU A 4 2.47 -0.59 -2.77
C LEU A 4 2.87 -0.29 -4.21
N ALA A 5 3.64 0.77 -4.46
CA ALA A 5 4.08 1.14 -5.81
C ALA A 5 5.11 0.15 -6.40
N VAL A 6 5.77 -0.64 -5.55
CA VAL A 6 6.77 -1.65 -5.97
C VAL A 6 6.20 -2.65 -6.98
N ARG A 7 4.88 -2.91 -6.94
CA ARG A 7 4.18 -3.77 -7.91
C ARG A 7 4.43 -3.38 -9.38
N TRP A 8 4.59 -2.08 -9.65
CA TRP A 8 4.80 -1.58 -11.02
C TRP A 8 6.20 -1.86 -11.57
N LEU A 9 7.17 -2.18 -10.71
CA LEU A 9 8.51 -2.57 -11.15
C LEU A 9 8.57 -4.02 -11.62
N PHE A 10 7.55 -4.84 -11.31
CA PHE A 10 7.53 -6.28 -11.56
C PHE A 10 6.19 -6.72 -12.16
N PRO A 11 5.87 -6.33 -13.41
CA PRO A 11 4.58 -6.65 -14.04
C PRO A 11 4.32 -8.16 -14.09
N GLY A 12 3.08 -8.55 -13.77
CA GLY A 12 2.62 -9.94 -13.72
C GLY A 12 3.20 -10.76 -12.56
N LYS A 13 4.05 -10.19 -11.71
CA LYS A 13 4.61 -10.86 -10.53
C LYS A 13 3.77 -10.56 -9.30
N GLU A 14 3.66 -11.57 -8.46
CA GLU A 14 3.09 -11.40 -7.14
C GLU A 14 4.13 -10.77 -6.21
N ILE A 15 3.70 -9.71 -5.53
CA ILE A 15 4.48 -9.02 -4.50
C ILE A 15 3.84 -9.32 -3.15
N ARG A 16 4.68 -9.72 -2.21
CA ARG A 16 4.34 -9.86 -0.80
C ARG A 16 5.03 -8.74 -0.02
N ILE A 17 4.26 -8.02 0.78
CA ILE A 17 4.72 -6.95 1.64
C ILE A 17 4.46 -7.38 3.07
N ASP A 18 5.53 -7.60 3.84
CA ASP A 18 5.48 -7.89 5.27
C ASP A 18 5.85 -6.62 6.06
N SER A 19 5.08 -6.30 7.09
CA SER A 19 5.29 -5.13 7.93
C SER A 19 4.76 -5.37 9.36
N ARG A 20 4.65 -4.29 10.15
CA ARG A 20 4.16 -4.28 11.53
C ARG A 20 3.14 -3.18 11.71
N CYS A 21 2.08 -3.44 12.47
CA CYS A 21 1.09 -2.44 12.83
C CYS A 21 1.76 -1.28 13.58
N LEU A 22 1.47 -0.04 13.18
CA LEU A 22 2.08 1.15 13.77
C LEU A 22 1.64 1.38 15.22
N ASP A 23 0.45 0.90 15.60
CA ASP A 23 -0.12 1.07 16.93
C ASP A 23 0.35 -0.03 17.90
N CYS A 24 0.12 -1.30 17.55
CA CYS A 24 0.37 -2.43 18.47
C CYS A 24 1.63 -3.26 18.15
N GLY A 25 2.25 -3.11 16.98
CA GLY A 25 3.43 -3.89 16.59
C GLY A 25 3.16 -5.33 16.13
N GLU A 26 1.90 -5.76 16.05
CA GLU A 26 1.54 -7.07 15.49
C GLU A 26 1.90 -7.17 13.99
N PRO A 27 2.21 -8.38 13.48
CA PRO A 27 2.59 -8.55 12.08
C PRO A 27 1.43 -8.18 11.15
N THR A 28 1.79 -7.66 9.98
CA THR A 28 0.86 -7.28 8.92
C THR A 28 1.41 -7.74 7.59
N MET A 29 0.53 -8.15 6.68
CA MET A 29 0.89 -8.69 5.38
C MET A 29 -0.11 -8.30 4.30
N VAL A 30 0.42 -7.95 3.13
CA VAL A 30 -0.37 -7.73 1.91
C VAL A 30 0.25 -8.54 0.77
N ARG A 31 -0.60 -9.26 0.02
CA ARG A 31 -0.22 -9.85 -1.28
C ARG A 31 -0.96 -9.13 -2.39
N MET A 32 -0.23 -8.82 -3.45
CA MET A 32 -0.79 -8.13 -4.60
C MET A 32 -0.14 -8.60 -5.90
N ARG A 33 -0.86 -8.44 -7.00
CA ARG A 33 -0.36 -8.68 -8.35
C ARG A 33 -0.95 -7.62 -9.27
N ASP A 34 -0.07 -6.87 -9.94
CA ASP A 34 -0.46 -5.72 -10.75
C ASP A 34 -1.38 -4.79 -9.94
N ASP A 35 -2.59 -4.48 -10.41
CA ASP A 35 -3.52 -3.59 -9.71
C ASP A 35 -4.42 -4.29 -8.67
N LEU A 36 -4.28 -5.60 -8.50
CA LEU A 36 -5.13 -6.41 -7.62
C LEU A 36 -4.45 -6.69 -6.28
N ILE A 37 -5.20 -6.47 -5.21
CA ILE A 37 -4.86 -7.01 -3.89
C ILE A 37 -5.46 -8.42 -3.83
N LEU A 38 -4.60 -9.41 -3.56
CA LEU A 38 -4.97 -10.82 -3.46
C LEU A 38 -5.32 -11.20 -2.02
N GLU A 39 -4.62 -10.63 -1.05
CA GLU A 39 -4.77 -10.94 0.37
C GLU A 39 -4.31 -9.76 1.23
N ILE A 40 -5.01 -9.55 2.35
CA ILE A 40 -4.65 -8.61 3.41
C ILE A 40 -4.83 -9.38 4.73
N ASP A 41 -3.79 -9.38 5.55
CA ASP A 41 -3.80 -9.99 6.87
C ASP A 41 -3.13 -9.04 7.89
N PRO A 42 -3.83 -8.60 8.95
CA PRO A 42 -5.24 -8.86 9.22
C PRO A 42 -6.17 -8.10 8.26
N PRO A 43 -7.39 -8.58 7.98
CA PRO A 43 -8.29 -8.00 6.98
C PRO A 43 -8.75 -6.57 7.30
N GLU A 44 -8.72 -6.17 8.57
CA GLU A 44 -9.03 -4.83 9.05
C GLU A 44 -7.88 -3.81 8.95
N MET A 45 -6.75 -4.19 8.35
CA MET A 45 -5.59 -3.30 8.20
C MET A 45 -5.94 -1.98 7.51
N VAL A 46 -5.41 -0.88 8.05
CA VAL A 46 -5.54 0.47 7.48
C VAL A 46 -4.18 1.09 7.20
N GLY A 47 -4.07 1.83 6.09
CA GLY A 47 -2.91 2.65 5.77
C GLY A 47 -3.02 4.04 6.38
N TYR A 48 -2.02 4.47 7.15
CA TYR A 48 -1.95 5.82 7.69
C TYR A 48 -1.03 6.73 6.85
N MET A 49 -1.46 7.97 6.63
CA MET A 49 -0.67 8.99 5.95
C MET A 49 -0.83 10.34 6.66
N THR A 50 0.31 10.92 7.07
CA THR A 50 0.38 12.30 7.60
C THR A 50 0.44 13.36 6.51
N SER A 51 0.92 12.98 5.31
CA SER A 51 0.99 13.91 4.18
C SER A 51 -0.42 14.43 3.85
N PRO A 52 -0.61 15.72 3.54
CA PRO A 52 -1.92 16.26 3.23
C PRO A 52 -2.45 15.76 1.87
N PHE A 53 -2.04 14.59 1.39
CA PHE A 53 -2.25 14.07 0.03
C PHE A 53 -3.70 14.23 -0.46
N SER A 54 -4.68 14.12 0.44
CA SER A 54 -6.09 14.43 0.17
C SER A 54 -6.33 15.86 -0.32
N LYS A 55 -5.68 16.86 0.30
CA LYS A 55 -5.64 18.27 -0.13
C LYS A 55 -4.76 18.51 -1.36
N TRP A 56 -3.70 17.72 -1.57
CA TRP A 56 -2.84 17.87 -2.77
C TRP A 56 -3.50 17.27 -4.02
N ARG A 57 -4.40 16.31 -3.86
CA ARG A 57 -5.25 15.77 -4.94
C ARG A 57 -6.23 16.81 -5.52
N GLU A 58 -6.51 17.89 -4.79
CA GLU A 58 -7.16 19.08 -5.35
C GLU A 58 -6.13 19.80 -6.25
N GLY A 59 -5.88 19.26 -7.44
CA GLY A 59 -5.02 19.87 -8.46
C GLY A 59 -3.85 19.03 -8.95
N SER A 60 -3.48 17.92 -8.29
CA SER A 60 -2.44 17.02 -8.81
C SER A 60 -3.03 15.91 -9.69
N GLY A 61 -2.81 16.03 -11.00
CA GLY A 61 -2.92 14.91 -11.93
C GLY A 61 -1.92 13.80 -11.60
N ALA A 62 -2.14 12.61 -12.17
CA ALA A 62 -1.55 11.31 -11.77
C ALA A 62 -0.01 11.21 -11.68
N PHE A 63 0.75 12.22 -12.11
CA PHE A 63 2.21 12.23 -12.04
C PHE A 63 2.70 13.68 -11.89
N ASN A 64 3.18 14.07 -10.72
CA ASN A 64 4.14 15.15 -10.53
C ASN A 64 5.22 14.66 -9.58
#